data_AF-A0AAD7P6S8-F1
#
_entry.id   AF-A0AAD7P6S8-F1
#
_cell.length_a   1.000
_cell.length_b   1.000
_cell.length_c   1.000
_cell.angle_alpha   90.00
_cell.angle_beta   90.00
_cell.angle_gamma   90.00
#
_symmetry.space_group_name_H-M   'P 1'
#
loop_
_entity.id
_entity.type
_entity.pdbx_description
1 polymer ?
#
loop_
_entity_poly.entity_id
_entity_poly.type
_entity_poly.pdbx_seq_one_letter_code
_entity_poly.pdbx_strand_id
1 'polypeptide(L)'
;MDQAELTTEQVLKRDIPWETYMTTKLISGTCLQLLRRYDKRPESYRAQLLDDDGSAYVLVFVNILRDIFKEDTVEYVLALIDEMLTANPKRARLFHANSLANEDTYEPFLRLLWKGNWFIQEKSCKILALIVSARPRNQNGIVANGEASNSKQKLASIDDVLKGLVEWLCAQLKNPSHPSRGVPTAINCLATLLKEPVVRSSFVQADGVKLLAPLISPASTQQSIQLLYETSVCVWLLSYYEPAIEYLATSRTLPRLIEVAKSSTKEKVVRVVVLTLKNLLSKGTLGAQMVDLQLPLVVQSLKGTSME
;
A
#
# COMPACT_ATOMS: atom_id res chain seq x y z
N MET A 1 16.97 -23.36 0.69
CA MET A 1 17.41 -22.99 -0.67
C MET A 1 16.81 -21.63 -0.96
N ASP A 2 17.59 -20.57 -0.80
CA ASP A 2 17.20 -19.23 -1.26
C ASP A 2 17.09 -19.29 -2.79
N GLN A 3 15.87 -19.40 -3.31
CA GLN A 3 15.64 -19.00 -4.69
C GLN A 3 16.05 -17.54 -4.78
N ALA A 4 17.02 -17.22 -5.64
CA ALA A 4 17.40 -15.84 -5.91
C ALA A 4 16.14 -15.02 -6.17
N GLU A 5 15.93 -14.00 -5.34
CA GLU A 5 14.70 -13.23 -5.36
C GLU A 5 14.53 -12.54 -6.72
N LEU A 6 13.36 -12.73 -7.33
CA LEU A 6 13.05 -12.17 -8.64
C LEU A 6 12.93 -10.64 -8.55
N THR A 7 13.76 -9.91 -9.31
CA THR A 7 13.74 -8.43 -9.34
C THR A 7 12.94 -7.88 -10.51
N THR A 8 12.44 -6.64 -10.39
CA THR A 8 11.76 -5.92 -11.49
C THR A 8 12.64 -5.90 -12.75
N GLU A 9 13.93 -5.64 -12.61
CA GLU A 9 14.88 -5.60 -13.74
C GLU A 9 15.04 -6.97 -14.44
N GLN A 10 15.05 -8.07 -13.68
CA GLN A 10 15.14 -9.42 -14.26
C GLN A 10 13.86 -9.76 -15.02
N VAL A 11 12.69 -9.45 -14.46
CA VAL A 11 11.39 -9.66 -15.11
C VAL A 11 11.33 -8.86 -16.41
N LEU A 12 11.70 -7.59 -16.37
CA LEU A 12 11.68 -6.69 -17.52
C LEU A 12 12.72 -7.02 -18.59
N LYS A 13 13.58 -8.02 -18.41
CA LYS A 13 14.47 -8.55 -19.47
C LYS A 13 13.82 -9.66 -20.31
N ARG A 14 12.73 -10.27 -19.82
CA ARG A 14 12.06 -11.37 -20.52
C ARG A 14 11.46 -10.91 -21.84
N ASP A 15 11.37 -11.83 -22.78
CA ASP A 15 10.63 -11.65 -24.02
C ASP A 15 9.23 -12.26 -23.85
N ILE A 16 8.21 -11.44 -24.08
CA ILE A 16 6.82 -11.86 -23.91
C ILE A 16 6.22 -12.07 -25.31
N PRO A 17 5.58 -13.22 -25.58
CA PRO A 17 5.10 -13.55 -26.92
C PRO A 17 3.79 -12.80 -27.25
N TRP A 18 3.85 -11.46 -27.33
CA TRP A 18 2.69 -10.60 -27.61
C TRP A 18 2.00 -10.95 -28.94
N GLU A 19 2.77 -11.32 -29.96
CA GLU A 19 2.25 -11.77 -31.26
C GLU A 19 1.39 -13.03 -31.14
N THR A 20 1.81 -13.98 -30.30
CA THR A 20 1.05 -15.20 -30.03
C THR A 20 -0.25 -14.86 -29.33
N TYR A 21 -0.22 -13.96 -28.34
CA TYR A 21 -1.45 -13.51 -27.67
C TYR A 21 -2.42 -12.78 -28.59
N MET A 22 -1.90 -12.03 -29.58
CA MET A 22 -2.75 -11.40 -30.60
C MET A 22 -3.36 -12.45 -31.53
N THR A 23 -2.56 -13.41 -32.00
CA THR A 23 -2.99 -14.49 -32.90
C THR A 23 -4.05 -15.38 -32.23
N THR A 24 -3.91 -15.65 -30.93
CA THR A 24 -4.89 -16.41 -30.14
C THR A 24 -6.06 -15.58 -29.62
N LYS A 25 -6.15 -14.29 -30.01
CA LYS A 25 -7.21 -13.34 -29.63
C LYS A 25 -7.30 -13.05 -28.13
N LEU A 26 -6.22 -13.26 -27.38
CA LEU A 26 -6.09 -12.85 -25.99
C LEU A 26 -5.77 -11.35 -25.85
N ILE A 27 -5.19 -10.74 -26.89
CA ILE A 27 -5.09 -9.27 -27.01
C ILE A 27 -5.56 -8.81 -28.38
N SER A 28 -6.02 -7.57 -28.49
CA SER A 28 -6.41 -6.96 -29.77
C SER A 28 -5.20 -6.46 -30.57
N GLY A 29 -5.40 -6.21 -31.88
CA GLY A 29 -4.38 -5.58 -32.71
C GLY A 29 -3.98 -4.19 -32.21
N THR A 30 -4.94 -3.40 -31.73
CA THR A 30 -4.68 -2.09 -31.10
C THR A 30 -3.84 -2.22 -29.83
N CYS A 31 -4.14 -3.22 -28.98
CA CYS A 31 -3.36 -3.53 -27.79
C CYS A 31 -1.90 -3.85 -28.15
N LEU A 32 -1.68 -4.70 -29.15
CA LEU A 32 -0.33 -5.03 -29.63
C LEU A 32 0.44 -3.79 -30.14
N GLN A 33 -0.22 -2.89 -30.88
CA GLN A 33 0.43 -1.66 -31.37
C GLN A 33 0.84 -0.73 -30.22
N LEU A 34 -0.01 -0.58 -29.20
CA LEU A 34 0.32 0.20 -28.00
C LEU A 34 1.51 -0.45 -27.26
N LEU A 35 1.50 -1.77 -27.07
CA LEU A 35 2.62 -2.50 -26.45
C LEU A 35 3.93 -2.27 -27.21
N ARG A 36 3.96 -2.40 -28.55
CA ARG A 36 5.17 -2.16 -29.36
C ARG A 36 5.71 -0.73 -29.25
N ARG A 37 4.83 0.24 -29.01
CA ARG A 37 5.21 1.65 -28.79
C ARG A 37 5.76 1.88 -27.38
N TYR A 38 5.32 1.14 -26.37
CA TYR A 38 5.68 1.36 -24.97
C TYR A 38 6.81 0.45 -24.48
N ASP A 39 6.72 -0.84 -24.78
CA ASP A 39 7.60 -1.88 -24.25
C ASP A 39 9.05 -1.68 -24.68
N LYS A 40 9.97 -1.97 -23.76
CA LYS A 40 11.43 -1.80 -23.90
C LYS A 40 11.90 -0.39 -24.33
N ARG A 41 11.03 0.62 -24.32
CA ARG A 41 11.44 2.01 -24.61
C ARG A 41 12.10 2.67 -23.40
N PRO A 42 12.95 3.69 -23.59
CA PRO A 42 13.46 4.49 -22.47
C PRO A 42 12.33 5.23 -21.73
N GLU A 43 12.52 5.50 -20.44
CA GLU A 43 11.52 6.14 -19.56
C GLU A 43 11.01 7.46 -20.14
N SER A 44 11.89 8.30 -20.68
CA SER A 44 11.51 9.61 -21.26
C SER A 44 10.50 9.49 -22.40
N TYR A 45 10.62 8.46 -23.24
CA TYR A 45 9.67 8.22 -24.32
C TYR A 45 8.35 7.63 -23.79
N ARG A 46 8.43 6.71 -22.83
CA ARG A 46 7.23 6.19 -22.15
C ARG A 46 6.47 7.30 -21.43
N ALA A 47 7.18 8.25 -20.82
CA ALA A 47 6.59 9.40 -20.15
C ALA A 47 5.73 10.23 -21.12
N GLN A 48 6.26 10.55 -22.31
CA GLN A 48 5.53 11.29 -23.33
C GLN A 48 4.26 10.55 -23.78
N LEU A 49 4.35 9.24 -24.03
CA LEU A 49 3.18 8.43 -24.40
C LEU A 49 2.09 8.43 -23.32
N LEU A 50 2.49 8.43 -22.05
CA LEU A 50 1.55 8.45 -20.93
C LEU A 50 0.94 9.84 -20.69
N ASP A 51 1.66 10.90 -21.03
CA ASP A 51 1.13 12.27 -21.01
C ASP A 51 0.11 12.50 -22.13
N ASP A 52 0.33 11.87 -23.29
CA ASP A 52 -0.55 11.98 -24.47
C ASP A 52 -1.82 11.10 -24.36
N ASP A 53 -1.68 9.80 -24.02
CA ASP A 53 -2.78 8.82 -24.04
C ASP A 53 -2.65 7.76 -22.93
N GLY A 54 -2.30 8.19 -21.71
CA GLY A 54 -2.00 7.29 -20.60
C GLY A 54 -3.12 6.32 -20.21
N SER A 55 -4.40 6.69 -20.38
CA SER A 55 -5.52 5.80 -20.04
C SER A 55 -5.64 4.62 -21.00
N ALA A 56 -5.27 4.76 -22.28
CA ALA A 56 -5.23 3.65 -23.23
C ALA A 56 -4.16 2.61 -22.85
N TYR A 57 -2.99 3.05 -22.36
CA TYR A 57 -1.95 2.15 -21.86
C TYR A 57 -2.37 1.42 -20.58
N VAL A 58 -3.03 2.13 -19.66
CA VAL A 58 -3.60 1.51 -18.46
C VAL A 58 -4.63 0.43 -18.84
N LEU A 59 -5.54 0.72 -19.78
CA LEU A 59 -6.52 -0.25 -20.27
C LEU A 59 -5.85 -1.51 -20.82
N VAL A 60 -4.79 -1.35 -21.61
CA VAL A 60 -3.99 -2.46 -22.12
C VAL A 60 -3.46 -3.32 -20.98
N PHE A 61 -2.83 -2.72 -19.97
CA PHE A 61 -2.26 -3.47 -18.85
C PHE A 61 -3.34 -4.19 -18.02
N VAL A 62 -4.44 -3.50 -17.70
CA VAL A 62 -5.56 -4.06 -16.93
C VAL A 62 -6.21 -5.23 -17.68
N ASN A 63 -6.44 -5.10 -18.99
CA ASN A 63 -7.01 -6.16 -19.81
C ASN A 63 -6.09 -7.39 -19.85
N ILE A 64 -4.78 -7.20 -20.00
CA ILE A 64 -3.83 -8.31 -19.97
C ILE A 64 -3.85 -9.03 -18.62
N LEU A 65 -3.83 -8.29 -17.50
CA LEU A 65 -3.89 -8.88 -16.17
C LEU A 65 -5.21 -9.62 -15.91
N ARG A 66 -6.30 -9.18 -16.53
CA ARG A 66 -7.63 -9.81 -16.45
C ARG A 66 -7.69 -11.10 -17.26
N ASP A 67 -7.19 -11.08 -18.50
CA ASP A 67 -7.47 -12.11 -19.50
C ASP A 67 -6.32 -13.14 -19.64
N ILE A 68 -5.10 -12.80 -19.23
CA ILE A 68 -3.91 -13.67 -19.33
C ILE A 68 -3.42 -14.10 -17.94
N PHE A 69 -3.35 -15.42 -17.73
CA PHE A 69 -2.95 -16.03 -16.46
C PHE A 69 -1.54 -16.63 -16.46
N LYS A 70 -0.78 -16.53 -17.57
CA LYS A 70 0.59 -17.04 -17.63
C LYS A 70 1.48 -16.24 -16.68
N GLU A 71 2.11 -16.93 -15.72
CA GLU A 71 2.90 -16.31 -14.65
C GLU A 71 3.91 -15.28 -15.16
N ASP A 72 4.77 -15.66 -16.12
CA ASP A 72 5.78 -14.75 -16.69
C ASP A 72 5.19 -13.45 -17.24
N THR A 73 4.00 -13.51 -17.84
CA THR A 73 3.31 -12.36 -18.44
C THR A 73 2.66 -11.48 -17.39
N VAL A 74 2.04 -12.09 -16.38
CA VAL A 74 1.47 -11.36 -15.24
C VAL A 74 2.57 -10.61 -14.49
N GLU A 75 3.68 -11.29 -14.18
CA GLU A 75 4.86 -10.65 -13.57
C GLU A 75 5.37 -9.49 -14.43
N TYR A 76 5.47 -9.69 -15.75
CA TYR A 76 5.95 -8.67 -16.67
C TYR A 76 5.08 -7.41 -16.69
N VAL A 77 3.75 -7.58 -16.79
CA VAL A 77 2.84 -6.43 -16.81
C VAL A 77 2.81 -5.72 -15.46
N LEU A 78 2.83 -6.46 -14.34
CA LEU A 78 2.97 -5.86 -13.03
C LEU A 78 4.28 -5.09 -12.89
N ALA A 79 5.38 -5.59 -13.45
CA ALA A 79 6.67 -4.90 -13.47
C ALA A 79 6.63 -3.61 -14.31
N LEU A 80 5.94 -3.60 -15.46
CA LEU A 80 5.75 -2.40 -16.28
C LEU A 80 4.93 -1.32 -15.53
N ILE A 81 3.85 -1.73 -14.84
CA ILE A 81 3.04 -0.80 -14.06
C ILE A 81 3.82 -0.28 -12.85
N ASP A 82 4.57 -1.16 -12.16
CA ASP A 82 5.41 -0.77 -11.03
C ASP A 82 6.50 0.22 -11.44
N GLU A 83 7.18 0.02 -12.57
CA GLU A 83 8.16 0.97 -13.12
C GLU A 83 7.48 2.30 -13.50
N MET A 84 6.30 2.24 -14.13
CA MET A 84 5.50 3.42 -14.48
C MET A 84 5.17 4.27 -13.26
N LEU A 85 4.69 3.65 -12.18
CA LEU A 85 4.29 4.33 -10.95
C LEU A 85 5.49 4.75 -10.08
N THR A 86 6.58 3.99 -10.11
CA THR A 86 7.83 4.35 -9.42
C THR A 86 8.45 5.60 -10.03
N ALA A 87 8.46 5.70 -11.37
CA ALA A 87 8.97 6.88 -12.07
C ALA A 87 8.12 8.14 -11.79
N ASN A 88 6.79 8.00 -11.70
CA ASN A 88 5.92 9.10 -11.29
C ASN A 88 4.64 8.58 -10.61
N PRO A 89 4.53 8.67 -9.26
CA PRO A 89 3.37 8.20 -8.52
C PRO A 89 2.05 8.88 -8.90
N LYS A 90 2.09 10.09 -9.50
CA LYS A 90 0.88 10.79 -9.96
C LYS A 90 0.20 10.07 -11.14
N ARG A 91 0.92 9.22 -11.88
CA ARG A 91 0.37 8.38 -12.97
C ARG A 91 -0.68 7.39 -12.46
N ALA A 92 -0.74 7.11 -11.16
CA ALA A 92 -1.83 6.35 -10.55
C ALA A 92 -3.22 6.97 -10.85
N ARG A 93 -3.31 8.27 -11.13
CA ARG A 93 -4.55 8.94 -11.56
C ARG A 93 -5.08 8.47 -12.92
N LEU A 94 -4.21 7.92 -13.79
CA LEU A 94 -4.60 7.42 -15.12
C LEU A 94 -5.60 6.27 -15.03
N PHE A 95 -5.57 5.49 -13.94
CA PHE A 95 -6.54 4.43 -13.64
C PHE A 95 -7.93 4.96 -13.30
N HIS A 96 -8.08 6.26 -13.05
CA HIS A 96 -9.36 6.91 -12.75
C HIS A 96 -9.84 7.81 -13.91
N ALA A 97 -9.26 7.64 -15.10
CA ALA A 97 -9.67 8.42 -16.26
C ALA A 97 -11.12 8.10 -16.66
N ASN A 98 -11.87 9.11 -17.11
CA ASN A 98 -13.27 8.94 -17.52
C ASN A 98 -13.45 7.89 -18.64
N SER A 99 -12.44 7.70 -19.49
CA SER A 99 -12.44 6.66 -20.54
C SER A 99 -12.47 5.23 -19.98
N LEU A 100 -12.17 5.05 -18.69
CA LEU A 100 -12.14 3.77 -17.98
C LEU A 100 -13.30 3.63 -16.99
N ALA A 101 -14.30 4.52 -17.02
CA ALA A 101 -15.38 4.53 -16.02
C ALA A 101 -16.22 3.23 -15.98
N ASN A 102 -16.24 2.47 -17.08
CA ASN A 102 -16.94 1.19 -17.19
C ASN A 102 -16.03 -0.02 -16.98
N GLU A 103 -14.73 0.18 -16.70
CA GLU A 103 -13.75 -0.89 -16.53
C GLU A 103 -13.47 -1.10 -15.04
N ASP A 104 -13.35 -2.37 -14.62
CA ASP A 104 -12.86 -2.68 -13.28
C ASP A 104 -11.34 -2.63 -13.26
N THR A 105 -10.79 -1.46 -12.93
CA THR A 105 -9.34 -1.25 -12.86
C THR A 105 -8.71 -1.80 -11.58
N TYR A 106 -9.50 -2.37 -10.65
CA TYR A 106 -9.02 -2.86 -9.36
C TYR A 106 -9.03 -4.39 -9.26
N GLU A 107 -10.05 -5.04 -9.82
CA GLU A 107 -10.28 -6.49 -9.69
C GLU A 107 -9.04 -7.32 -10.03
N PRO A 108 -8.30 -7.06 -11.13
CA PRO A 108 -7.16 -7.92 -11.47
C PRO A 108 -6.12 -7.92 -10.36
N PHE A 109 -5.84 -6.77 -9.75
CA PHE A 109 -4.87 -6.67 -8.65
C PHE A 109 -5.39 -7.32 -7.38
N LEU A 110 -6.67 -7.15 -7.02
CA LEU A 110 -7.28 -7.80 -5.86
C LEU A 110 -7.20 -9.32 -5.96
N ARG A 111 -7.51 -9.88 -7.12
CA ARG A 111 -7.42 -11.32 -7.37
C ARG A 111 -5.99 -11.83 -7.23
N LEU A 112 -5.01 -11.05 -7.71
CA LEU A 112 -3.59 -11.38 -7.66
C LEU A 112 -2.96 -11.22 -6.27
N LEU A 113 -3.64 -10.59 -5.30
CA LEU A 113 -3.19 -10.61 -3.90
C LEU A 113 -3.13 -12.03 -3.33
N TRP A 114 -4.10 -12.87 -3.71
CA TRP A 114 -4.26 -14.22 -3.15
C TRP A 114 -3.76 -15.33 -4.07
N LYS A 115 -3.20 -14.98 -5.23
CA LYS A 115 -2.80 -15.93 -6.27
C LYS A 115 -1.43 -15.58 -6.84
N GLY A 116 -0.71 -16.61 -7.27
CA GLY A 116 0.63 -16.47 -7.85
C GLY A 116 1.72 -16.41 -6.78
N ASN A 117 2.95 -16.26 -7.25
CA ASN A 117 4.12 -16.16 -6.39
C ASN A 117 4.21 -14.80 -5.66
N TRP A 118 5.19 -14.67 -4.77
CA TRP A 118 5.37 -13.45 -3.97
C TRP A 118 5.56 -12.18 -4.80
N PHE A 119 6.26 -12.24 -5.95
CA PHE A 119 6.47 -11.06 -6.80
C PHE A 119 5.12 -10.51 -7.27
N ILE A 120 4.22 -11.39 -7.73
CA ILE A 120 2.87 -11.01 -8.16
C ILE A 120 2.10 -10.37 -7.01
N GLN A 121 2.10 -10.98 -5.83
CA GLN A 121 1.36 -10.49 -4.66
C GLN A 121 1.89 -9.14 -4.18
N GLU A 122 3.21 -9.00 -4.08
CA GLU A 122 3.89 -7.76 -3.65
C GLU A 122 3.58 -6.60 -4.58
N LYS A 123 3.75 -6.79 -5.90
CA LYS A 123 3.50 -5.74 -6.89
C LYS A 123 2.02 -5.38 -6.94
N SER A 124 1.13 -6.37 -6.95
CA SER A 124 -0.32 -6.13 -6.98
C SER A 124 -0.76 -5.30 -5.78
N CYS A 125 -0.26 -5.61 -4.58
CA CYS A 125 -0.58 -4.86 -3.37
C CYS A 125 -0.09 -3.40 -3.43
N LYS A 126 1.17 -3.17 -3.77
CA LYS A 126 1.76 -1.82 -3.86
C LYS A 126 1.09 -0.97 -4.93
N ILE A 127 0.87 -1.53 -6.11
CA ILE A 127 0.18 -0.88 -7.22
C ILE A 127 -1.25 -0.50 -6.80
N LEU A 128 -2.02 -1.46 -6.26
CA LEU A 128 -3.39 -1.23 -5.88
C LEU A 128 -3.51 -0.19 -4.75
N ALA A 129 -2.60 -0.20 -3.77
CA ALA A 129 -2.55 0.82 -2.72
C ALA A 129 -2.31 2.22 -3.30
N LEU A 130 -1.44 2.37 -4.29
CA LEU A 130 -1.19 3.64 -4.99
C LEU A 130 -2.40 4.09 -5.81
N ILE A 131 -2.99 3.19 -6.60
CA ILE A 131 -4.16 3.49 -7.44
C ILE A 131 -5.30 3.99 -6.55
N VAL A 132 -5.68 3.24 -5.52
CA VAL A 132 -6.78 3.62 -4.64
C VAL A 132 -6.49 4.92 -3.89
N SER A 133 -5.25 5.18 -3.51
CA SER A 133 -4.87 6.43 -2.83
C SER A 133 -4.85 7.66 -3.75
N ALA A 134 -4.72 7.46 -5.06
CA ALA A 134 -4.72 8.53 -6.06
C ALA A 134 -6.13 8.92 -6.54
N ARG A 135 -7.17 8.24 -6.05
CA ARG A 135 -8.56 8.48 -6.46
C ARG A 135 -8.99 9.93 -6.19
N PRO A 136 -9.79 10.54 -7.07
CA PRO A 136 -10.37 11.85 -6.80
C PRO A 136 -11.19 11.81 -5.50
N ARG A 137 -10.83 12.65 -4.53
CA ARG A 137 -11.62 12.81 -3.30
C ARG A 137 -12.77 13.75 -3.65
N ASN A 138 -13.97 13.20 -3.80
CA ASN A 138 -15.17 14.01 -3.91
C ASN A 138 -15.27 14.89 -2.65
N GLN A 139 -15.12 16.20 -2.78
CA GLN A 139 -15.23 17.16 -1.67
C GLN A 139 -16.66 17.35 -1.15
N ASN A 140 -17.62 16.52 -1.57
CA ASN A 140 -19.00 16.63 -1.15
C ASN A 140 -19.37 15.40 -0.33
N GLY A 141 -19.42 15.58 1.00
CA GLY A 141 -20.06 14.68 1.94
C GLY A 141 -21.58 14.66 1.77
N ILE A 142 -22.04 14.30 0.57
CA ILE A 142 -23.43 13.94 0.32
C ILE A 142 -23.43 12.45 0.06
N VAL A 143 -23.96 11.72 1.03
CA VAL A 143 -24.40 10.35 0.87
C VAL A 143 -25.40 10.36 -0.28
N ALA A 144 -24.97 9.97 -1.48
CA ALA A 144 -25.90 9.64 -2.54
C ALA A 144 -26.58 8.34 -2.13
N ASN A 145 -27.73 8.50 -1.47
CA ASN A 145 -28.71 7.43 -1.32
C ASN A 145 -28.97 6.81 -2.69
N GLY A 146 -29.06 5.48 -2.66
CA GLY A 146 -28.89 4.64 -3.83
C GLY A 146 -29.82 4.93 -5.00
N GLU A 147 -29.25 4.73 -6.19
CA GLU A 147 -30.00 4.26 -7.33
C GLU A 147 -29.35 2.97 -7.81
N ALA A 148 -30.12 1.88 -7.69
CA ALA A 148 -29.76 0.58 -8.21
C ALA A 148 -29.69 0.66 -9.74
N SER A 149 -28.49 0.87 -10.27
CA SER A 149 -28.25 0.70 -11.69
C SER A 149 -28.10 -0.79 -11.98
N ASN A 150 -29.14 -1.37 -12.57
CA ASN A 150 -29.21 -2.77 -13.00
C ASN A 150 -28.30 -3.02 -14.22
N SER A 151 -26.98 -2.86 -14.08
CA SER A 151 -26.00 -3.34 -15.05
C SER A 151 -25.41 -4.67 -14.60
N LYS A 152 -25.44 -5.69 -15.48
CA LYS A 152 -24.99 -7.07 -15.28
C LYS A 152 -23.47 -7.26 -15.02
N GLN A 153 -22.75 -6.20 -14.66
CA GLN A 153 -21.39 -6.28 -14.12
C GLN A 153 -21.39 -5.52 -12.80
N LYS A 154 -21.35 -6.28 -11.69
CA LYS A 154 -21.21 -5.73 -10.34
C LYS A 154 -19.78 -5.22 -10.21
N LEU A 155 -19.53 -3.97 -10.62
CA LEU A 155 -18.25 -3.30 -10.38
C LEU A 155 -18.03 -3.28 -8.87
N ALA A 156 -16.86 -3.74 -8.40
CA ALA A 156 -16.57 -3.71 -6.97
C ALA A 156 -16.62 -2.26 -6.47
N SER A 157 -17.35 -2.00 -5.39
CA SER A 157 -17.31 -0.66 -4.80
C SER A 157 -15.90 -0.41 -4.26
N ILE A 158 -15.47 0.86 -4.24
CA ILE A 158 -14.14 1.21 -3.71
C ILE A 158 -13.97 0.77 -2.26
N ASP A 159 -15.06 0.74 -1.50
CA ASP A 159 -15.06 0.26 -0.12
C ASP A 159 -14.83 -1.24 -0.03
N ASP A 160 -15.39 -2.03 -0.96
CA ASP A 160 -15.13 -3.47 -1.06
C ASP A 160 -13.67 -3.74 -1.45
N VAL A 161 -13.11 -2.94 -2.37
CA VAL A 161 -11.69 -3.00 -2.75
C VAL A 161 -10.79 -2.72 -1.54
N LEU A 162 -11.08 -1.65 -0.78
CA LEU A 162 -10.34 -1.29 0.42
C LEU A 162 -10.44 -2.36 1.52
N LYS A 163 -11.62 -2.96 1.70
CA LYS A 163 -11.82 -4.07 2.65
C LYS A 163 -11.00 -5.30 2.25
N GLY A 164 -11.02 -5.69 0.97
CA GLY A 164 -10.23 -6.82 0.46
C GLY A 164 -8.73 -6.60 0.60
N LEU A 165 -8.25 -5.36 0.38
CA LEU A 165 -6.87 -4.97 0.69
C LEU A 165 -6.55 -5.14 2.17
N VAL A 166 -7.38 -4.59 3.06
CA VAL A 166 -7.17 -4.69 4.52
C VAL A 166 -7.13 -6.14 4.99
N GLU A 167 -8.00 -6.98 4.45
CA GLU A 167 -8.02 -8.41 4.76
C GLU A 167 -6.68 -9.08 4.42
N TRP A 168 -6.17 -8.85 3.21
CA TRP A 168 -4.88 -9.38 2.79
C TRP A 168 -3.72 -8.82 3.62
N LEU A 169 -3.72 -7.51 3.91
CA LEU A 169 -2.68 -6.87 4.74
C LEU A 169 -2.65 -7.47 6.15
N CYS A 170 -3.82 -7.67 6.76
CA CYS A 170 -3.94 -8.36 8.05
C CYS A 170 -3.46 -9.82 7.98
N ALA A 171 -3.73 -10.52 6.87
CA ALA A 171 -3.23 -11.88 6.67
C ALA A 171 -1.69 -11.90 6.64
N GLN A 172 -1.04 -10.95 5.93
CA GLN A 172 0.42 -10.85 5.88
C GLN A 172 1.05 -10.48 7.24
N LEU A 173 0.36 -9.69 8.06
CA LEU A 173 0.83 -9.38 9.42
C LEU A 173 0.70 -10.57 10.39
N LYS A 174 -0.29 -11.45 10.17
CA LYS A 174 -0.51 -12.66 11.00
C LYS A 174 0.38 -13.83 10.57
N ASN A 175 0.34 -14.14 9.28
CA ASN A 175 1.01 -15.28 8.66
C ASN A 175 1.62 -14.83 7.32
N PRO A 176 2.80 -14.20 7.34
CA PRO A 176 3.41 -13.64 6.13
C PRO A 176 3.69 -14.73 5.10
N SER A 177 3.23 -14.51 3.87
CA SER A 177 3.47 -15.43 2.74
C SER A 177 4.94 -15.40 2.27
N HIS A 178 5.67 -14.32 2.61
CA HIS A 178 7.13 -14.23 2.41
C HIS A 178 7.83 -13.87 3.73
N PRO A 179 8.89 -14.62 4.12
CA PRO A 179 9.46 -14.54 5.46
C PRO A 179 10.01 -13.16 5.84
N SER A 180 10.65 -12.45 4.91
CA SER A 180 11.29 -11.16 5.16
C SER A 180 10.56 -9.93 4.60
N ARG A 181 9.68 -10.11 3.60
CA ARG A 181 9.04 -9.01 2.84
C ARG A 181 7.53 -8.89 3.05
N GLY A 182 6.88 -9.94 3.57
CA GLY A 182 5.46 -9.97 3.93
C GLY A 182 5.06 -8.79 4.81
N VAL A 183 5.63 -8.77 6.01
CA VAL A 183 5.35 -7.75 7.01
C VAL A 183 5.75 -6.33 6.54
N PRO A 184 6.96 -6.08 6.02
CA PRO A 184 7.31 -4.75 5.50
C PRO A 184 6.39 -4.24 4.40
N THR A 185 6.00 -5.11 3.45
CA THR A 185 5.07 -4.71 2.37
C THR A 185 3.71 -4.34 2.93
N ALA A 186 3.20 -5.12 3.87
CA ALA A 186 1.90 -4.84 4.50
C ALA A 186 1.93 -3.51 5.27
N ILE A 187 2.97 -3.27 6.06
CA ILE A 187 3.12 -2.04 6.83
C ILE A 187 3.29 -0.82 5.91
N ASN A 188 4.08 -0.92 4.85
CA ASN A 188 4.25 0.16 3.88
C ASN A 188 2.92 0.55 3.22
N CYS A 189 2.11 -0.43 2.83
CA CYS A 189 0.79 -0.17 2.24
C CYS A 189 -0.18 0.41 3.27
N LEU A 190 -0.19 -0.11 4.51
CA LEU A 190 -1.01 0.44 5.60
C LEU A 190 -0.66 1.89 5.93
N ALA A 191 0.61 2.28 5.94
CA ALA A 191 1.05 3.65 6.18
C ALA A 191 0.51 4.65 5.14
N THR A 192 0.15 4.15 3.95
CA THR A 192 -0.52 4.92 2.91
C THR A 192 -2.04 4.89 3.08
N LEU A 193 -2.61 3.69 3.27
CA LEU A 193 -4.05 3.44 3.24
C LEU A 193 -4.80 3.87 4.51
N LEU A 194 -4.17 3.86 5.69
CA LEU A 194 -4.81 4.24 6.96
C LEU A 194 -5.25 5.72 7.04
N LYS A 195 -4.93 6.53 6.03
CA LYS A 195 -5.51 7.87 5.85
C LYS A 195 -7.00 7.81 5.52
N GLU A 196 -7.48 6.68 5.01
CA GLU A 196 -8.87 6.49 4.61
C GLU A 196 -9.71 5.98 5.79
N PRO A 197 -10.87 6.62 6.09
CA PRO A 197 -11.73 6.22 7.20
C PRO A 197 -12.17 4.75 7.14
N VAL A 198 -12.52 4.26 5.95
CA VAL A 198 -12.94 2.86 5.73
C VAL A 198 -11.83 1.89 6.10
N VAL A 199 -10.58 2.20 5.72
CA VAL A 199 -9.42 1.38 6.07
C VAL A 199 -9.20 1.34 7.58
N ARG A 200 -9.30 2.48 8.28
CA ARG A 200 -9.18 2.51 9.74
C ARG A 200 -10.25 1.65 10.41
N SER A 201 -11.51 1.78 9.98
CA SER A 201 -12.62 0.98 10.51
C SER A 201 -12.40 -0.51 10.27
N SER A 202 -12.12 -0.91 9.03
CA SER A 202 -11.91 -2.32 8.68
C SER A 202 -10.68 -2.92 9.35
N PHE A 203 -9.59 -2.15 9.51
CA PHE A 203 -8.38 -2.61 10.17
C PHE A 203 -8.60 -2.86 11.66
N VAL A 204 -9.37 -1.99 12.35
CA VAL A 204 -9.76 -2.23 13.74
C VAL A 204 -10.67 -3.46 13.86
N GLN A 205 -11.69 -3.59 13.00
CA GLN A 205 -12.60 -4.74 13.00
C GLN A 205 -11.89 -6.08 12.75
N ALA A 206 -10.80 -6.07 11.97
CA ALA A 206 -9.98 -7.25 11.71
C ALA A 206 -8.96 -7.57 12.84
N ASP A 207 -9.07 -6.87 13.97
CA ASP A 207 -8.09 -6.83 15.06
C ASP A 207 -6.66 -6.49 14.59
N GLY A 208 -6.52 -5.66 13.56
CA GLY A 208 -5.22 -5.33 12.97
C GLY A 208 -4.31 -4.54 13.92
N VAL A 209 -4.89 -3.71 14.80
CA VAL A 209 -4.13 -2.83 15.71
C VAL A 209 -3.19 -3.63 16.62
N LYS A 210 -3.63 -4.79 17.14
CA LYS A 210 -2.81 -5.64 18.03
C LYS A 210 -1.58 -6.22 17.33
N LEU A 211 -1.60 -6.32 16.00
CA LEU A 211 -0.50 -6.84 15.19
C LEU A 211 0.64 -5.83 15.03
N LEU A 212 0.40 -4.54 15.30
CA LEU A 212 1.41 -3.50 15.16
C LEU A 212 2.36 -3.46 16.37
N ALA A 213 1.86 -3.74 17.58
CA ALA A 213 2.65 -3.60 18.80
C ALA A 213 3.97 -4.39 18.80
N PRO A 214 4.01 -5.68 18.37
CA PRO A 214 5.27 -6.43 18.32
C PRO A 214 6.33 -5.85 17.38
N LEU A 215 5.91 -5.09 16.36
CA LEU A 215 6.78 -4.49 15.34
C LEU A 215 7.42 -3.17 15.80
N ILE A 216 6.99 -2.64 16.95
CA ILE A 216 7.58 -1.46 17.57
C ILE A 216 8.69 -1.94 18.50
N SER A 217 9.90 -2.00 17.99
CA SER A 217 11.11 -2.31 18.76
C SER A 217 12.28 -1.47 18.26
N PRO A 218 13.28 -1.19 19.12
CA PRO A 218 14.52 -0.56 18.69
C PRO A 218 15.14 -1.29 17.48
N ALA A 219 15.62 -0.52 16.51
CA ALA A 219 16.07 -1.01 15.22
C ALA A 219 17.43 -0.42 14.87
N SER A 220 18.33 -1.24 14.31
CA SER A 220 19.71 -0.86 13.98
C SER A 220 20.01 -0.89 12.49
N THR A 221 19.32 -1.75 11.72
CA THR A 221 19.52 -1.83 10.26
C THR A 221 18.61 -0.85 9.53
N GLN A 222 19.02 -0.37 8.35
CA GLN A 222 18.21 0.58 7.58
C GLN A 222 16.80 0.03 7.26
N GLN A 223 16.69 -1.26 6.94
CA GLN A 223 15.41 -1.93 6.67
C GLN A 223 14.51 -1.99 7.91
N SER A 224 15.06 -2.38 9.07
CA SER A 224 14.30 -2.42 10.32
C SER A 224 13.90 -1.03 10.80
N ILE A 225 14.74 -0.01 10.57
CA ILE A 225 14.42 1.40 10.84
C ILE A 225 13.26 1.88 9.98
N GLN A 226 13.24 1.50 8.69
CA GLN A 226 12.13 1.85 7.80
C GLN A 226 10.82 1.18 8.24
N LEU A 227 10.87 -0.11 8.57
CA LEU A 227 9.71 -0.84 9.12
C LEU A 227 9.21 -0.20 10.42
N LEU A 228 10.11 0.16 11.34
CA LEU A 228 9.77 0.84 12.59
C LEU A 228 9.12 2.21 12.34
N TYR A 229 9.68 2.99 11.41
CA TYR A 229 9.13 4.29 11.04
C TYR A 229 7.71 4.14 10.48
N GLU A 230 7.48 3.25 9.51
CA GLU A 230 6.18 3.05 8.90
C GLU A 230 5.15 2.45 9.87
N THR A 231 5.58 1.52 10.73
CA THR A 231 4.73 1.00 11.82
C THR A 231 4.31 2.14 12.75
N SER A 232 5.24 3.03 13.11
CA SER A 232 4.94 4.20 13.95
C SER A 232 4.00 5.18 13.24
N VAL A 233 4.12 5.34 11.92
CA VAL A 233 3.15 6.11 11.10
C VAL A 233 1.76 5.47 11.14
N CYS A 234 1.66 4.15 11.04
CA CYS A 234 0.37 3.45 11.17
C CYS A 234 -0.27 3.72 12.54
N VAL A 235 0.49 3.62 13.62
CA VAL A 235 0.00 3.91 14.98
C VAL A 235 -0.39 5.38 15.13
N TRP A 236 0.40 6.30 14.57
CA TRP A 236 0.08 7.73 14.55
C TRP A 236 -1.24 8.01 13.85
N LEU A 237 -1.48 7.45 12.66
CA LEU A 237 -2.74 7.59 11.93
C LEU A 237 -3.94 7.01 12.70
N LEU A 238 -3.74 5.87 13.35
CA LEU A 238 -4.74 5.21 14.18
C LEU A 238 -5.04 5.98 15.47
N SER A 239 -4.08 6.75 15.99
CA SER A 239 -4.30 7.56 17.20
C SER A 239 -5.38 8.64 17.03
N TYR A 240 -5.78 8.97 15.79
CA TYR A 240 -6.90 9.87 15.48
C TYR A 240 -8.24 9.13 15.28
N TYR A 241 -8.32 7.85 15.61
CA TYR A 241 -9.52 7.04 15.48
C TYR A 241 -9.88 6.40 16.82
N GLU A 242 -10.94 6.86 17.47
CA GLU A 242 -11.29 6.49 18.84
C GLU A 242 -11.36 4.96 19.07
N PRO A 243 -11.99 4.15 18.18
CA PRO A 243 -12.00 2.70 18.37
C PRO A 243 -10.60 2.06 18.37
N ALA A 244 -9.63 2.63 17.66
CA ALA A 244 -8.25 2.13 17.70
C ALA A 244 -7.54 2.48 19.02
N ILE A 245 -7.89 3.61 19.65
CA ILE A 245 -7.27 4.08 20.90
C ILE A 245 -7.50 3.07 22.03
N GLU A 246 -8.70 2.47 22.12
CA GLU A 246 -9.01 1.44 23.11
C GLU A 246 -8.06 0.23 23.01
N TYR A 247 -7.78 -0.24 21.79
CA TYR A 247 -6.80 -1.28 21.55
C TYR A 247 -5.37 -0.83 21.86
N LEU A 248 -5.00 0.40 21.48
CA LEU A 248 -3.68 0.94 21.78
C LEU A 248 -3.43 1.01 23.29
N ALA A 249 -4.43 1.43 24.07
CA ALA A 249 -4.38 1.57 25.52
C ALA A 249 -4.26 0.25 26.28
N THR A 250 -4.81 -0.84 25.72
CA THR A 250 -4.75 -2.17 26.34
C THR A 250 -3.58 -3.02 25.83
N SER A 251 -2.85 -2.54 24.81
CA SER A 251 -1.70 -3.21 24.22
C SER A 251 -0.36 -2.75 24.82
N ARG A 252 0.74 -3.45 24.46
CA ARG A 252 2.10 -2.99 24.78
C ARG A 252 2.61 -1.85 23.90
N THR A 253 1.74 -1.13 23.19
CA THR A 253 2.15 -0.09 22.23
C THR A 253 2.80 1.10 22.95
N LEU A 254 2.19 1.61 24.03
CA LEU A 254 2.73 2.78 24.74
C LEU A 254 4.15 2.55 25.30
N PRO A 255 4.43 1.47 26.08
CA PRO A 255 5.79 1.21 26.57
C PRO A 255 6.82 1.10 25.45
N ARG A 256 6.47 0.43 24.35
CA ARG A 256 7.36 0.25 23.20
C ARG A 256 7.66 1.56 22.46
N LEU A 257 6.66 2.44 22.31
CA LEU A 257 6.86 3.76 21.75
C LEU A 257 7.83 4.59 22.61
N ILE A 258 7.67 4.56 23.94
CA ILE A 258 8.55 5.29 24.87
C ILE A 258 9.98 4.75 24.81
N GLU A 259 10.16 3.43 24.74
CA GLU A 259 11.46 2.79 24.57
C GLU A 259 12.15 3.21 23.25
N VAL A 260 11.39 3.26 22.16
CA VAL A 260 11.89 3.73 20.86
C VAL A 260 12.27 5.21 20.91
N ALA A 261 11.46 6.06 21.56
CA ALA A 261 11.79 7.48 21.73
C ALA A 261 13.08 7.69 22.53
N LYS A 262 13.36 6.81 23.50
CA LYS A 262 14.57 6.87 24.34
C LYS A 262 15.84 6.41 23.61
N SER A 263 15.72 5.40 22.75
CA SER A 263 16.88 4.69 22.18
C SER A 263 17.19 5.02 20.72
N SER A 264 16.22 5.54 19.97
CA SER A 264 16.41 5.79 18.54
C SER A 264 17.25 7.05 18.31
N THR A 265 18.28 6.92 17.47
CA THR A 265 19.07 8.04 16.95
C THR A 265 18.48 8.64 15.66
N LYS A 266 17.36 8.10 15.17
CA LYS A 266 16.75 8.51 13.90
C LYS A 266 15.64 9.52 14.16
N GLU A 267 15.94 10.79 13.90
CA GLU A 267 15.03 11.92 14.15
C GLU A 267 13.64 11.70 13.54
N LYS A 268 13.54 11.15 12.32
CA LYS A 268 12.24 10.85 11.68
C LYS A 268 11.37 9.89 12.50
N VAL A 269 11.99 8.91 13.17
CA VAL A 269 11.30 7.92 14.02
C VAL A 269 10.89 8.59 15.32
N VAL A 270 11.81 9.28 15.99
CA VAL A 270 11.53 10.01 17.23
C VAL A 270 10.39 11.00 17.04
N ARG A 271 10.39 11.75 15.93
CA ARG A 271 9.36 12.73 15.59
C ARG A 271 7.97 12.11 15.49
N VAL A 272 7.80 11.02 14.73
CA VAL A 272 6.48 10.37 14.59
C VAL A 272 6.01 9.74 15.91
N VAL A 273 6.94 9.20 16.70
CA VAL A 273 6.63 8.65 18.02
C VAL A 273 6.17 9.76 18.98
N VAL A 274 6.87 10.88 19.05
CA VAL A 274 6.49 12.03 19.88
C VAL A 274 5.14 12.61 19.45
N LEU A 275 4.88 12.72 18.14
CA LEU A 275 3.57 13.15 17.62
C LEU A 275 2.44 12.18 18.02
N THR A 276 2.72 10.87 18.02
CA THR A 276 1.78 9.84 18.46
C THR A 276 1.49 9.96 19.95
N LEU A 277 2.53 10.04 20.78
CA LEU A 277 2.38 10.19 22.23
C LEU A 277 1.61 11.48 22.56
N LYS A 278 1.96 12.60 21.90
CA LYS A 278 1.26 13.88 22.06
C LYS A 278 -0.24 13.76 21.77
N ASN A 279 -0.61 13.07 20.69
CA ASN A 279 -2.02 12.91 20.33
C ASN A 279 -2.79 12.01 21.31
N LEU A 280 -2.11 11.04 21.93
CA LEU A 280 -2.68 10.13 22.93
C LEU A 280 -2.74 10.71 24.35
N LEU A 281 -1.99 11.78 24.66
CA LEU A 281 -1.90 12.34 26.03
C LEU A 281 -3.27 12.66 26.65
N SER A 282 -4.18 13.26 25.87
CA SER A 282 -5.50 13.68 26.35
C SER A 282 -6.57 12.60 26.21
N LYS A 283 -6.18 11.35 25.95
CA LYS A 283 -7.10 10.26 25.63
C LYS A 283 -7.20 9.28 26.79
N GLY A 284 -8.37 9.24 27.44
CA GLY A 284 -8.64 8.34 28.56
C GLY A 284 -7.58 8.43 29.66
N THR A 285 -7.09 7.28 30.12
CA THR A 285 -6.04 7.17 31.16
C THR A 285 -4.61 7.18 30.60
N LEU A 286 -4.43 7.35 29.28
CA LEU A 286 -3.12 7.21 28.64
C LEU A 286 -2.10 8.23 29.13
N GLY A 287 -2.53 9.46 29.44
CA GLY A 287 -1.65 10.48 30.02
C GLY A 287 -1.05 10.03 31.37
N ALA A 288 -1.85 9.45 32.25
CA ALA A 288 -1.37 8.91 33.53
C ALA A 288 -0.42 7.72 33.32
N GLN A 289 -0.78 6.79 32.42
CA GLN A 289 0.10 5.66 32.07
C GLN A 289 1.46 6.12 31.52
N MET A 290 1.48 7.20 30.72
CA MET A 290 2.74 7.77 30.21
C MET A 290 3.62 8.36 31.32
N VAL A 291 3.01 8.95 32.36
CA VAL A 291 3.74 9.42 33.55
C VAL A 291 4.35 8.24 34.28
N ASP A 292 3.59 7.17 34.50
CA ASP A 292 4.06 5.93 35.14
C ASP A 292 5.20 5.28 34.35
N LEU A 293 5.15 5.37 33.02
CA LEU A 293 6.20 4.91 32.10
C LEU A 293 7.37 5.90 31.96
N GLN A 294 7.45 6.93 32.81
CA GLN A 294 8.56 7.89 32.89
C GLN A 294 8.77 8.73 31.63
N LEU A 295 7.71 8.98 30.84
CA LEU A 295 7.79 9.86 29.66
C LEU A 295 8.40 11.25 29.96
N PRO A 296 8.13 11.91 31.11
CA PRO A 296 8.74 13.21 31.41
C PRO A 296 10.28 13.21 31.38
N LEU A 297 10.92 12.13 31.86
CA LEU A 297 12.39 11.99 31.82
C LEU A 297 12.90 11.85 30.39
N VAL A 298 12.21 11.06 29.56
CA VAL A 298 12.56 10.89 28.15
C VAL A 298 12.46 12.23 27.41
N VAL A 299 11.43 13.03 27.68
CA VAL A 299 11.27 14.36 27.07
C VAL A 299 12.38 15.32 27.51
N GLN A 300 12.84 15.27 28.76
CA GLN A 300 13.97 16.08 29.22
C GLN A 300 15.26 15.71 28.50
N SER A 301 15.56 14.41 28.35
CA SER A 301 16.71 13.93 27.60
C SER A 301 16.69 14.41 26.14
N LEU A 302 15.54 14.28 25.46
CA LEU A 302 15.38 14.72 24.06
C LEU A 302 15.59 16.23 23.87
N LYS A 303 15.18 17.06 24.86
CA LYS A 303 15.45 18.50 24.82
C LYS A 303 16.94 18.83 24.94
N GLY A 304 17.66 18.11 25.79
CA GLY A 304 19.11 18.27 25.94
C GLY A 304 19.87 17.97 24.64
N THR A 305 19.49 16.89 23.95
CA THR A 305 20.13 16.49 22.68
C THR A 305 19.79 17.39 21.48
N SER A 306 18.73 18.21 21.56
CA SER A 306 18.35 19.16 20.50
C SER A 306 19.05 20.52 20.61
N MET A 307 19.79 20.77 21.71
CA MET A 307 20.52 22.01 21.95
C MET A 307 22.03 21.90 21.63
N GLU A 308 22.48 20.75 21.15
CA GLU A 308 23.81 20.50 20.57
C GLU A 308 23.70 20.40 19.04
#